data_AF-A0A6B3F0N3-F1
#
_entry.id   AF-A0A6B3F0N3-F1
#
_cell.length_a   1.000
_cell.length_b   1.000
_cell.length_c   1.000
_cell.angle_alpha   90.00
_cell.angle_beta   90.00
_cell.angle_gamma   90.00
#
_symmetry.space_group_name_H-M   'P 1'
#
loop_
_entity.id
_entity.type
_entity.pdbx_description
1 polymer ?
#
loop_
_entity_poly.entity_id
_entity_poly.type
_entity_poly.pdbx_seq_one_letter_code
_entity_poly.pdbx_strand_id
1 'polypeptide(L)'
;LLGKTCIHPSHVAPVHALSVVTHEEYSDAEDILRPERGGGGVLRSAYTNKMNEVKPHRAWAQRTLRRADAFGVAREDIGFVDLLAAVTPQETL
;
A
#
# COMPACT_ATOMS: atom_id res chain seq x y z
N LEU A 1 15.88 1.52 0.50
CA LEU A 1 15.10 1.26 -0.73
C LEU A 1 14.09 0.15 -0.44
N LEU A 2 12.89 0.22 -1.03
CA LEU A 2 11.92 -0.89 -1.10
C LEU A 2 11.86 -1.35 -2.56
N GLY A 3 11.87 -2.67 -2.81
CA GLY A 3 11.74 -3.23 -4.16
C GLY A 3 12.44 -4.58 -4.32
N LYS A 4 12.27 -5.17 -5.50
CA LYS A 4 12.92 -6.42 -5.91
C LYS A 4 13.59 -6.23 -7.27
N THR A 5 14.81 -6.74 -7.42
CA THR A 5 15.54 -6.69 -8.70
C THR A 5 14.80 -7.50 -9.77
N CYS A 6 14.47 -6.86 -10.88
CA CYS A 6 14.00 -7.52 -12.09
C CYS A 6 15.21 -7.87 -12.99
N ILE A 7 15.46 -9.16 -13.18
CA ILE A 7 16.53 -9.66 -14.07
C ILE A 7 16.00 -10.17 -15.42
N HIS A 8 14.68 -10.21 -15.59
CA HIS A 8 13.98 -10.61 -16.81
C HIS A 8 12.69 -9.78 -16.95
N PRO A 9 12.26 -9.41 -18.18
CA PRO A 9 11.07 -8.58 -18.38
C PRO A 9 9.78 -9.17 -17.76
N SER A 10 9.62 -10.49 -17.74
CA SER A 10 8.46 -11.14 -17.12
C SER A 10 8.36 -10.92 -15.60
N HIS A 11 9.43 -10.50 -14.93
CA HIS A 11 9.41 -10.23 -13.49
C HIS A 11 8.79 -8.87 -13.16
N VAL A 12 8.71 -7.95 -14.13
CA VAL A 12 8.23 -6.58 -13.90
C VAL A 12 6.81 -6.60 -13.35
N ALA A 13 5.90 -7.34 -14.00
CA ALA A 13 4.50 -7.40 -13.59
C ALA A 13 4.29 -7.93 -12.15
N PRO A 14 4.82 -9.10 -11.75
CA PRO A 14 4.66 -9.58 -10.36
C PRO A 14 5.39 -8.70 -9.33
N VAL A 15 6.56 -8.13 -9.66
CA VAL A 15 7.25 -7.19 -8.75
C VAL A 15 6.43 -5.91 -8.55
N HIS A 16 5.81 -5.38 -9.59
CA HIS A 16 4.93 -4.22 -9.51
C HIS A 16 3.65 -4.55 -8.72
N ALA A 17 3.04 -5.71 -8.95
CA ALA A 17 1.86 -6.17 -8.19
C ALA A 17 2.12 -6.21 -6.68
N LEU A 18 3.30 -6.69 -6.26
CA LEU A 18 3.72 -6.69 -4.85
C LEU A 18 4.08 -5.31 -4.29
N SER A 19 4.19 -4.29 -5.16
CA SER A 19 4.50 -2.91 -4.78
C SER A 19 3.26 -2.02 -4.65
N VAL A 20 2.09 -2.50 -5.09
CA VAL A 20 0.81 -1.81 -4.93
C VAL A 20 0.49 -1.61 -3.45
N VAL A 21 -0.01 -0.42 -3.09
CA VAL A 21 -0.41 -0.10 -1.71
C VAL A 21 -1.83 -0.61 -1.46
N THR A 22 -2.09 -1.22 -0.30
CA THR A 22 -3.44 -1.64 0.05
C THR A 22 -4.32 -0.43 0.38
N HIS A 23 -5.64 -0.57 0.23
CA HIS A 23 -6.57 0.49 0.63
C HIS A 23 -6.37 0.91 2.10
N GLU A 24 -6.20 -0.07 3.00
CA GLU A 24 -5.97 0.16 4.41
C GLU A 24 -4.68 0.94 4.68
N GLU A 25 -3.55 0.53 4.08
CA GLU A 25 -2.27 1.25 4.25
C GLU A 25 -2.36 2.69 3.73
N TYR A 26 -3.08 2.91 2.63
CA TYR A 26 -3.29 4.24 2.07
C TYR A 26 -4.13 5.12 3.02
N SER A 27 -5.26 4.60 3.51
CA SER A 27 -6.12 5.30 4.47
C SER A 27 -5.36 5.67 5.75
N ASP A 28 -4.61 4.72 6.32
CA ASP A 28 -3.79 4.96 7.52
C ASP A 28 -2.73 6.05 7.26
N ALA A 29 -2.08 6.01 6.10
CA ALA A 29 -1.07 7.00 5.72
C ALA A 29 -1.65 8.41 5.52
N GLU A 30 -2.85 8.53 4.94
CA GLU A 30 -3.54 9.81 4.82
C GLU A 30 -3.90 10.39 6.19
N ASP A 31 -4.45 9.58 7.10
CA ASP A 31 -4.81 10.00 8.46
C ASP A 31 -3.59 10.52 9.24
N ILE A 32 -2.45 9.81 9.15
CA ILE A 32 -1.19 10.19 9.80
C ILE A 32 -0.66 11.53 9.26
N LEU A 33 -0.84 11.82 7.96
CA LEU A 33 -0.28 13.01 7.32
C LEU A 33 -1.23 14.21 7.29
N ARG A 34 -2.52 14.02 7.56
CA ARG A 34 -3.53 15.08 7.69
C ARG A 34 -4.21 15.06 9.08
N PRO A 35 -3.42 15.20 10.16
CA PRO A 35 -3.91 15.01 11.53
C PRO A 35 -4.87 16.11 12.01
N GLU A 36 -4.97 17.23 11.29
CA GLU A 36 -5.92 18.32 11.60
C GLU A 36 -7.38 17.85 11.69
N ARG A 37 -7.72 16.67 11.15
CA ARG A 37 -9.07 16.08 11.25
C ARG A 37 -9.38 15.41 12.60
N GLY A 38 -8.39 15.19 13.48
CA GLY A 38 -8.60 14.37 14.69
C GLY A 38 -7.80 14.77 15.94
N GLY A 39 -7.41 16.04 16.06
CA GLY A 39 -6.86 16.59 17.31
C GLY A 39 -5.40 16.29 17.60
N GLY A 40 -4.70 15.60 16.69
CA GLY A 40 -3.29 15.23 16.83
C GLY A 40 -3.03 14.11 17.84
N GLY A 41 -1.87 13.47 17.73
CA GLY A 41 -1.48 12.36 18.61
C GLY A 41 -1.77 11.00 17.98
N VAL A 42 -2.88 10.36 18.39
CA VAL A 42 -3.25 9.01 17.98
C VAL A 42 -4.65 8.99 17.40
N LEU A 43 -4.80 8.39 16.22
CA LEU A 43 -6.07 8.19 15.54
C LEU A 43 -6.39 6.69 15.50
N ARG A 44 -7.67 6.34 15.53
CA ARG A 44 -8.07 4.96 15.25
C ARG A 44 -8.15 4.77 13.73
N SER A 45 -7.51 3.73 13.21
CA SER A 45 -7.63 3.34 11.80
C SER A 45 -9.08 3.15 11.37
N ALA A 46 -9.37 3.41 10.10
CA ALA A 46 -10.69 3.16 9.49
C ALA A 46 -11.11 1.68 9.64
N TYR A 47 -10.15 0.78 9.51
CA TYR A 47 -10.32 -0.68 9.66
C TYR A 47 -10.35 -1.16 11.11
N THR A 48 -10.25 -0.24 12.07
CA THR A 48 -10.53 -0.50 13.49
C THR A 48 -9.55 -1.41 14.22
N ASN A 49 -8.47 -1.81 13.56
CA ASN A 49 -7.52 -2.83 13.99
C ASN A 49 -6.13 -2.25 14.34
N LYS A 50 -5.91 -0.95 14.08
CA LYS A 50 -4.64 -0.25 14.32
C LYS A 50 -4.84 1.13 14.97
N MET A 51 -3.79 1.57 15.65
CA MET A 51 -3.61 2.93 16.13
C MET A 51 -2.64 3.68 15.20
N ASN A 52 -3.10 4.80 14.66
CA ASN A 52 -2.36 5.70 13.80
C ASN A 52 -1.72 6.82 14.63
N GLU A 53 -0.52 6.55 15.13
CA GLU A 53 0.28 7.52 15.89
C GLU A 53 1.04 8.48 14.95
N VAL A 54 0.63 9.76 14.94
CA VAL A 54 1.07 10.74 13.94
C VAL A 54 2.58 10.89 13.87
N LYS A 55 3.25 11.11 15.02
CA LYS A 55 4.69 11.36 15.06
C LYS A 55 5.53 10.14 14.66
N PRO A 56 5.39 8.97 15.32
CA PRO A 56 6.24 7.82 15.00
C PRO A 56 5.94 7.24 13.61
N HIS A 57 4.71 7.34 13.10
CA HIS A 57 4.34 6.76 11.81
C HIS A 57 4.51 7.71 10.62
N ARG A 58 4.84 9.00 10.85
CA ARG A 58 4.98 10.01 9.78
C ARG A 58 5.91 9.57 8.64
N ALA A 59 7.07 9.03 8.98
CA ALA A 59 8.05 8.60 7.98
C ALA A 59 7.57 7.38 7.17
N TRP A 60 6.81 6.49 7.79
CA TRP A 60 6.16 5.37 7.10
C TRP A 60 5.09 5.90 6.15
N ALA A 61 4.18 6.75 6.63
CA ALA A 61 3.08 7.29 5.84
C ALA A 61 3.57 8.05 4.59
N GLN A 62 4.64 8.85 4.72
CA GLN A 62 5.24 9.53 3.56
C GLN A 62 5.77 8.56 2.51
N ARG A 63 6.39 7.45 2.94
CA ARG A 63 6.87 6.42 2.01
C ARG A 63 5.72 5.65 1.37
N THR A 64 4.67 5.35 2.14
CA THR A 64 3.46 4.69 1.65
C THR A 64 2.77 5.53 0.58
N LEU A 65 2.56 6.83 0.81
CA LEU A 65 1.94 7.70 -0.20
C LEU A 65 2.79 7.87 -1.47
N ARG A 66 4.13 7.92 -1.35
CA ARG A 66 5.02 7.92 -2.54
C ARG A 66 4.95 6.60 -3.31
N ARG A 67 4.81 5.47 -2.60
CA ARG A 67 4.63 4.16 -3.24
C ARG A 67 3.26 4.08 -3.93
N ALA A 68 2.21 4.61 -3.29
CA ALA A 68 0.88 4.70 -3.87
C ALA A 68 0.84 5.56 -5.14
N ASP A 69 1.58 6.67 -5.16
CA ASP A 69 1.72 7.53 -6.35
C ASP A 69 2.38 6.78 -7.53
N ALA A 70 3.37 5.95 -7.26
CA ALA A 70 4.10 5.19 -8.28
C ALA A 70 3.39 3.92 -8.77
N PHE A 71 2.74 3.17 -7.86
CA PHE A 71 2.20 1.83 -8.14
C PHE A 71 0.68 1.73 -8.02
N GLY A 72 0.01 2.80 -7.57
CA GLY A 72 -1.43 2.81 -7.33
C GLY A 72 -1.82 2.24 -5.96
N VAL A 73 -3.13 2.32 -5.71
CA VAL A 73 -3.79 1.81 -4.51
C VAL A 73 -4.80 0.75 -4.92
N ALA A 74 -4.75 -0.41 -4.29
CA ALA A 74 -5.76 -1.45 -4.46
C ALA A 74 -7.12 -0.97 -3.93
N ARG A 75 -8.20 -1.43 -4.55
CA ARG A 75 -9.54 -1.25 -3.96
C ARG A 75 -9.65 -2.01 -2.64
N GLU A 76 -10.68 -1.68 -1.87
CA GLU A 76 -11.10 -2.49 -0.72
C GLU A 76 -11.22 -3.97 -1.13
N ASP A 77 -10.83 -4.86 -0.21
CA ASP A 77 -10.83 -6.32 -0.38
C ASP A 77 -9.96 -6.91 -1.50
N ILE A 78 -9.20 -6.08 -2.23
CA ILE A 78 -8.22 -6.56 -3.21
C ILE A 78 -6.84 -6.69 -2.57
N GLY A 79 -6.32 -7.91 -2.54
CA GLY A 79 -5.02 -8.26 -1.99
C GLY A 79 -3.96 -8.55 -3.05
N PHE A 80 -2.74 -8.83 -2.59
CA PHE A 80 -1.63 -9.21 -3.46
C PHE A 80 -1.89 -10.51 -4.22
N VAL A 81 -2.67 -11.44 -3.65
CA VAL A 81 -3.02 -12.71 -4.33
C VAL A 81 -3.85 -12.44 -5.58
N ASP A 82 -4.84 -11.56 -5.49
CA ASP A 82 -5.70 -11.19 -6.62
C ASP A 82 -4.88 -10.52 -7.74
N LEU A 83 -3.99 -9.60 -7.35
CA LEU A 83 -3.12 -8.89 -8.28
C LEU A 83 -2.11 -9.84 -8.95
N LEU A 84 -1.53 -10.77 -8.19
CA LEU A 84 -0.62 -11.79 -8.73
C LEU A 84 -1.36 -12.76 -9.67
N ALA A 85 -2.58 -13.17 -9.35
CA ALA A 85 -3.39 -14.00 -10.22
C ALA A 85 -3.72 -13.28 -11.54
N ALA A 86 -3.94 -11.96 -11.49
CA ALA A 86 -4.24 -11.14 -12.66
C ALA A 86 -3.02 -10.90 -13.58
N VAL A 87 -1.80 -10.88 -13.04
CA VAL A 87 -0.56 -10.63 -13.81
C VAL A 87 0.18 -11.90 -14.23
N THR A 88 -0.24 -13.06 -13.71
CA THR A 88 0.34 -14.36 -14.10
C THR A 88 -0.44 -14.93 -15.27
N PRO A 89 0.21 -15.39 -16.35
CA PRO A 89 -0.47 -16.07 -17.44
C PRO A 89 -1.31 -17.24 -16.91
N GLN A 90 -2.60 -17.24 -17.24
CA GLN A 90 -3.46 -18.40 -17.02
C GLN A 90 -3.14 -19.41 -18.13
N GLU A 91 -2.64 -20.60 -17.79
CA GLU A 91 -2.55 -21.69 -18.76
C GLU A 91 -3.96 -22.00 -19.25
N THR A 92 -4.22 -21.71 -20.52
CA THR A 92 -5.49 -22.06 -21.16
C THR A 92 -5.39 -23.55 -21.50
N LEU A 93 -6.18 -24.38 -20.82
CA LEU A 93 -6.38 -25.78 -21.19
C LEU A 93 -7.26 -25.90 -22.43
#